data_AF-A0A2N9LQA9-F1
#
_entry.id   AF-A0A2N9LQA9-F1
#
_cell.length_a   1.000
_cell.length_b   1.000
_cell.length_c   1.000
_cell.angle_alpha   90.00
_cell.angle_beta   90.00
_cell.angle_gamma   90.00
#
_symmetry.space_group_name_H-M   'P 1'
#
loop_
_entity.id
_entity.type
_entity.pdbx_description
1 polymer ?
#
loop_
_entity_poly.entity_id
_entity_poly.type
_entity_poly.pdbx_seq_one_letter_code
_entity_poly.pdbx_strand_id
1 'polypeptide(L)'
;MNTLPRIALYTSLAAAVVFILAGSQSKFTSSGSVVSAAVAGAQDQAPPADQGPDPAAVNQAPSGPSYTTEAPPLPDQSAAPGQAPDDSGYAEQPTETADQPPPPLPDYQQPPPPGDDYIWTPGYWAWGPNGYYWVPGAWVEPPYTAALWTPGYWGFYGGRYMFYPGHWGMHIGFYGGINYGFGYVGLGYEGGYWHGNHFFYNRAYNNINVRSVHNVYSYHANVHVENVPRTSYRGGQGGVQVRPRQSDASAWHEPTAPRMSSQVQHAQTYGGVRGQFAAQNHGRPATPAISKPLPADRNVQPTQRWQNQGGSQNRGGSQNHGGSQNRGGGQGDQHHR
;
A
#
# COMPACT_ATOMS: atom_id res chain seq x y z
N MET A 1 38.94 -35.08 40.40
CA MET A 1 38.73 -36.45 40.89
C MET A 1 37.32 -36.49 41.45
N ASN A 2 36.34 -36.93 40.65
CA ASN A 2 35.72 -38.27 40.76
C ASN A 2 34.97 -38.41 42.11
N THR A 3 33.67 -38.71 42.20
CA THR A 3 32.81 -39.57 41.38
C THR A 3 31.41 -39.57 42.00
N LEU A 4 30.35 -39.48 41.19
CA LEU A 4 29.11 -40.25 41.43
C LEU A 4 29.41 -41.72 41.03
N PRO A 5 28.78 -42.79 41.58
CA PRO A 5 27.43 -43.21 41.12
C PRO A 5 26.61 -44.15 42.06
N ARG A 6 25.46 -44.62 41.50
CA ARG A 6 24.64 -45.86 41.75
C ARG A 6 23.30 -45.60 42.47
N ILE A 7 22.14 -45.63 41.79
CA ILE A 7 21.35 -46.76 41.23
C ILE A 7 20.96 -47.82 42.29
N ALA A 8 19.66 -47.92 42.57
CA ALA A 8 18.97 -49.16 42.93
C ALA A 8 17.48 -49.08 42.53
N LEU A 9 17.05 -50.00 41.63
CA LEU A 9 15.66 -50.43 41.42
C LEU A 9 15.17 -51.21 42.65
N TYR A 10 13.85 -51.30 42.88
CA TYR A 10 13.10 -52.57 43.08
C TYR A 10 11.57 -52.35 43.25
N THR A 11 10.82 -52.92 42.30
CA THR A 11 9.57 -53.71 42.39
C THR A 11 8.29 -53.23 43.11
N SER A 12 7.27 -52.96 42.29
CA SER A 12 5.97 -53.65 42.15
C SER A 12 5.16 -54.12 43.38
N LEU A 13 3.90 -53.65 43.49
CA LEU A 13 2.78 -54.51 43.88
C LEU A 13 1.52 -54.13 43.08
N ALA A 14 0.94 -55.13 42.43
CA ALA A 14 -0.29 -55.08 41.67
C ALA A 14 -1.50 -55.46 42.54
N ALA A 15 -2.66 -54.89 42.25
CA ALA A 15 -3.95 -55.48 42.60
C ALA A 15 -4.86 -55.40 41.37
N ALA A 16 -5.12 -56.58 40.79
CA ALA A 16 -6.09 -56.79 39.73
C ALA A 16 -7.45 -57.13 40.36
N VAL A 17 -8.52 -56.56 39.81
CA VAL A 17 -9.87 -57.13 39.91
C VAL A 17 -10.43 -57.21 38.50
N VAL A 18 -10.69 -58.45 38.08
CA VAL A 18 -11.31 -58.83 36.81
C VAL A 18 -12.76 -59.18 37.10
N PHE A 19 -13.69 -58.60 36.34
CA PHE A 19 -15.01 -59.19 36.08
C PHE A 19 -15.23 -59.23 34.56
N ILE A 20 -15.50 -60.44 34.07
CA ILE A 20 -15.79 -60.78 32.68
C ILE A 20 -17.32 -60.80 32.52
N LEU A 21 -17.85 -60.21 31.43
CA LEU A 21 -18.83 -60.85 30.54
C LEU A 21 -19.24 -59.96 29.34
N ALA A 22 -18.87 -60.47 28.17
CA ALA A 22 -19.57 -60.52 26.88
C ALA A 22 -20.31 -59.30 26.29
N GLY A 23 -19.94 -58.96 25.04
CA GLY A 23 -20.94 -58.77 23.98
C GLY A 23 -20.87 -57.47 23.18
N SER A 24 -20.52 -57.63 21.89
CA SER A 24 -20.91 -56.78 20.76
C SER A 24 -20.14 -55.48 20.49
N GLN A 25 -19.33 -55.53 19.43
CA GLN A 25 -18.73 -54.38 18.75
C GLN A 25 -19.82 -53.60 17.99
N SER A 26 -20.05 -52.35 18.38
CA SER A 26 -20.83 -51.37 17.63
C SER A 26 -20.05 -50.07 17.56
N LYS A 27 -19.75 -49.61 16.34
CA LYS A 27 -19.13 -48.32 16.04
C LYS A 27 -19.89 -47.19 16.75
N PHE A 28 -19.20 -46.39 17.57
CA PHE A 28 -19.75 -45.17 18.15
C PHE A 28 -18.95 -43.95 17.71
N THR A 29 -19.63 -43.12 16.94
CA THR A 29 -19.33 -41.71 16.66
C THR A 29 -19.20 -40.93 17.96
N SER A 30 -18.09 -40.21 18.15
CA SER A 30 -17.91 -39.32 19.30
C SER A 30 -18.63 -37.99 19.07
N SER A 31 -19.82 -37.86 19.65
CA SER A 31 -20.35 -36.55 20.06
C SER A 31 -19.80 -36.27 21.45
N GLY A 32 -18.89 -35.30 21.57
CA GLY A 32 -18.29 -34.89 22.84
C GLY A 32 -18.30 -33.37 22.96
N SER A 33 -19.27 -32.86 23.71
CA SER A 33 -19.42 -31.47 24.09
C SER A 33 -18.19 -30.97 24.85
N VAL A 34 -17.55 -29.90 24.36
CA VAL A 34 -16.58 -29.13 25.14
C VAL A 34 -17.30 -27.98 25.83
N VAL A 35 -17.15 -27.96 27.16
CA VAL A 35 -17.59 -26.88 28.06
C VAL A 35 -16.86 -25.59 27.70
N SER A 36 -17.63 -24.56 27.31
CA SER A 36 -17.12 -23.20 27.08
C SER A 36 -16.73 -22.54 28.39
N ALA A 37 -15.44 -22.26 28.57
CA ALA A 37 -14.99 -21.17 29.42
C ALA A 37 -15.00 -19.89 28.58
N ALA A 38 -16.03 -19.07 28.76
CA ALA A 38 -16.17 -17.79 28.10
C ALA A 38 -15.11 -16.80 28.62
N VAL A 39 -14.05 -16.59 27.83
CA VAL A 39 -13.37 -15.30 27.84
C VAL A 39 -14.21 -14.42 26.92
N ALA A 40 -14.86 -13.39 27.49
CA ALA A 40 -15.56 -12.37 26.72
C ALA A 40 -14.54 -11.59 25.86
N GLY A 41 -14.21 -12.15 24.71
CA GLY A 41 -13.42 -11.51 23.67
C GLY A 41 -14.26 -10.44 22.98
N ALA A 42 -13.60 -9.35 22.60
CA ALA A 42 -14.15 -8.33 21.71
C ALA A 42 -14.95 -9.02 20.61
N GLN A 43 -16.22 -8.64 20.47
CA GLN A 43 -17.05 -9.13 19.38
C GLN A 43 -16.38 -8.67 18.10
N ASP A 44 -15.65 -9.56 17.43
CA ASP A 44 -15.44 -9.47 15.99
C ASP A 44 -16.83 -9.17 15.43
N GLN A 45 -17.05 -7.93 14.99
CA GLN A 45 -18.25 -7.66 14.22
C GLN A 45 -18.08 -8.54 13.00
N ALA A 46 -18.79 -9.67 13.01
CA ALA A 46 -18.77 -10.58 11.89
C ALA A 46 -19.06 -9.71 10.66
N PRO A 47 -18.31 -9.87 9.55
CA PRO A 47 -18.80 -9.36 8.29
C PRO A 47 -20.26 -9.84 8.16
N PRO A 48 -21.18 -9.03 7.60
CA PRO A 48 -22.58 -9.42 7.45
C PRO A 48 -22.65 -10.89 7.03
N ALA A 49 -23.54 -11.68 7.66
CA ALA A 49 -23.51 -13.15 7.75
C ALA A 49 -23.68 -13.93 6.42
N ASP A 50 -23.25 -13.35 5.31
CA ASP A 50 -23.13 -13.93 4.00
C ASP A 50 -21.62 -14.07 3.71
N GLN A 51 -21.06 -15.29 3.78
CA GLN A 51 -19.76 -15.55 3.15
C GLN A 51 -19.96 -15.54 1.63
N GLY A 52 -20.07 -14.32 1.10
CA GLY A 52 -19.98 -13.98 -0.30
C GLY A 52 -18.55 -13.65 -0.73
N PRO A 53 -18.36 -13.01 -1.90
CA PRO A 53 -17.05 -12.60 -2.42
C PRO A 53 -16.30 -11.69 -1.44
N ASP A 54 -14.98 -11.63 -1.61
CA ASP A 54 -14.03 -10.81 -0.84
C ASP A 54 -14.57 -9.42 -0.44
N PRO A 55 -14.73 -9.10 0.86
CA PRO A 55 -15.28 -7.82 1.30
C PRO A 55 -14.46 -6.62 0.82
N ALA A 56 -13.15 -6.77 0.66
CA ALA A 56 -12.27 -5.69 0.25
C ALA A 56 -12.27 -5.46 -1.28
N ALA A 57 -13.00 -6.27 -2.05
CA ALA A 57 -13.18 -6.06 -3.49
C ALA A 57 -13.89 -4.77 -3.85
N VAL A 58 -14.65 -4.19 -2.92
CA VAL A 58 -15.27 -2.87 -3.09
C VAL A 58 -14.25 -1.73 -3.22
N ASN A 59 -13.00 -1.95 -2.81
CA ASN A 59 -11.93 -0.97 -2.96
C ASN A 59 -11.43 -0.85 -4.42
N GLN A 60 -11.95 -1.66 -5.34
CA GLN A 60 -11.52 -1.65 -6.75
C GLN A 60 -12.56 -0.97 -7.61
N ALA A 61 -12.08 -0.20 -8.59
CA ALA A 61 -12.97 0.47 -9.51
C ALA A 61 -13.74 -0.54 -10.36
N PRO A 62 -15.01 -0.26 -10.71
CA PRO A 62 -15.81 -1.15 -11.54
C PRO A 62 -15.16 -1.41 -12.90
N SER A 63 -14.87 -2.68 -13.20
CA SER A 63 -14.18 -3.03 -14.45
C SER A 63 -14.38 -4.47 -14.95
N GLY A 64 -15.22 -5.28 -14.29
CA GLY A 64 -15.31 -6.72 -14.53
C GLY A 64 -15.37 -7.51 -13.22
N PRO A 65 -15.18 -8.85 -13.22
CA PRO A 65 -15.21 -9.66 -12.00
C PRO A 65 -14.08 -9.29 -11.03
N SER A 66 -14.33 -9.44 -9.71
CA SER A 66 -13.42 -9.13 -8.59
C SER A 66 -12.01 -9.71 -8.76
N TYR A 67 -10.98 -9.07 -8.16
CA TYR A 67 -9.58 -9.53 -8.21
C TYR A 67 -9.27 -10.94 -7.73
N THR A 68 -10.08 -11.49 -6.82
CA THR A 68 -9.94 -12.88 -6.41
C THR A 68 -10.35 -13.85 -7.52
N THR A 69 -11.01 -13.34 -8.56
CA THR A 69 -11.60 -14.08 -9.69
C THR A 69 -11.03 -13.65 -11.04
N GLU A 70 -10.46 -12.45 -11.15
CA GLU A 70 -9.68 -12.03 -12.31
C GLU A 70 -8.38 -12.85 -12.35
N ALA A 71 -8.14 -13.58 -13.44
CA ALA A 71 -6.89 -14.31 -13.62
C ALA A 71 -5.71 -13.35 -13.42
N PRO A 72 -4.62 -13.76 -12.73
CA PRO A 72 -3.46 -12.90 -12.56
C PRO A 72 -3.07 -12.29 -13.91
N PRO A 73 -2.91 -10.96 -14.00
CA PRO A 73 -2.51 -10.33 -15.24
C PRO A 73 -1.24 -11.04 -15.73
N LEU A 74 -1.24 -11.40 -17.02
CA LEU A 74 -0.12 -12.13 -17.61
C LEU A 74 1.20 -11.43 -17.25
N PRO A 75 2.28 -12.20 -16.98
CA PRO A 75 3.60 -11.62 -16.82
C PRO A 75 3.86 -10.67 -17.98
N ASP A 76 4.48 -9.54 -17.72
CA ASP A 76 4.72 -8.55 -18.75
C ASP A 76 5.74 -9.08 -19.80
N GLN A 77 5.24 -9.83 -20.78
CA GLN A 77 6.03 -10.40 -21.87
C GLN A 77 6.40 -9.36 -22.94
N SER A 78 5.87 -8.13 -22.86
CA SER A 78 6.31 -7.03 -23.75
C SER A 78 7.66 -6.43 -23.33
N ALA A 79 8.24 -6.91 -22.23
CA ALA A 79 9.66 -6.72 -21.95
C ALA A 79 10.52 -7.63 -22.85
N ALA A 80 10.35 -7.53 -24.18
CA ALA A 80 11.49 -7.77 -25.06
C ALA A 80 12.61 -6.80 -24.59
N PRO A 81 13.90 -7.20 -24.62
CA PRO A 81 14.98 -6.30 -24.23
C PRO A 81 14.85 -4.95 -24.95
N GLY A 82 14.52 -3.89 -24.21
CA GLY A 82 14.37 -2.53 -24.77
C GLY A 82 12.95 -2.06 -25.09
N GLN A 83 11.89 -2.83 -24.80
CA GLN A 83 10.51 -2.30 -24.83
C GLN A 83 9.96 -2.16 -23.40
N ALA A 84 9.39 -0.99 -23.14
CA ALA A 84 9.03 -0.57 -21.80
C ALA A 84 7.51 -0.59 -21.62
N PRO A 85 7.01 -0.86 -20.41
CA PRO A 85 5.59 -0.67 -20.12
C PRO A 85 5.27 0.83 -20.11
N ASP A 86 4.29 1.24 -20.92
CA ASP A 86 3.77 2.60 -20.89
C ASP A 86 2.79 2.75 -19.72
N ASP A 87 3.30 3.21 -18.57
CA ASP A 87 2.49 3.47 -17.37
C ASP A 87 1.77 4.83 -17.43
N SER A 88 1.99 5.65 -18.48
CA SER A 88 1.42 7.01 -18.59
C SER A 88 -0.12 7.03 -18.63
N GLY A 89 -0.72 5.88 -18.97
CA GLY A 89 -2.16 5.67 -18.98
C GLY A 89 -2.79 5.33 -17.63
N TYR A 90 -2.02 5.00 -16.58
CA TYR A 90 -2.55 4.40 -15.34
C TYR A 90 -1.83 4.79 -14.03
N ALA A 91 -0.80 5.65 -14.07
CA ALA A 91 -0.03 6.06 -12.89
C ALA A 91 0.44 7.52 -12.94
N GLU A 92 0.60 8.14 -11.77
CA GLU A 92 0.95 9.57 -11.63
C GLU A 92 2.22 9.93 -12.41
N GLN A 93 2.32 11.15 -12.94
CA GLN A 93 3.55 11.55 -13.62
C GLN A 93 4.75 11.39 -12.67
N PRO A 94 5.86 10.79 -13.12
CA PRO A 94 6.96 10.49 -12.24
C PRO A 94 7.55 11.78 -11.67
N THR A 95 7.84 11.76 -10.37
CA THR A 95 8.33 12.93 -9.63
C THR A 95 9.82 12.85 -9.30
N GLU A 96 10.39 11.65 -9.37
CA GLU A 96 11.79 11.39 -9.06
C GLU A 96 12.38 10.43 -10.09
N THR A 97 13.69 10.53 -10.32
CA THR A 97 14.43 9.65 -11.23
C THR A 97 15.76 9.25 -10.63
N ALA A 98 16.12 7.98 -10.79
CA ALA A 98 17.38 7.40 -10.34
C ALA A 98 18.02 6.52 -11.42
N ASP A 99 19.35 6.41 -11.39
CA ASP A 99 20.13 5.57 -12.32
C ASP A 99 20.34 4.14 -11.80
N GLN A 100 20.08 3.90 -10.52
CA GLN A 100 20.29 2.63 -9.83
C GLN A 100 18.95 2.11 -9.28
N PRO A 101 18.74 0.80 -9.15
CA PRO A 101 17.50 0.27 -8.58
C PRO A 101 17.32 0.68 -7.11
N PRO A 102 16.08 0.89 -6.65
CA PRO A 102 15.82 1.04 -5.22
C PRO A 102 16.21 -0.22 -4.47
N PRO A 103 16.68 -0.10 -3.21
CA PRO A 103 16.95 -1.27 -2.38
C PRO A 103 15.68 -2.11 -2.17
N PRO A 104 15.80 -3.39 -1.77
CA PRO A 104 14.65 -4.18 -1.34
C PRO A 104 13.84 -3.47 -0.25
N LEU A 105 12.53 -3.69 -0.21
CA LEU A 105 11.65 -3.17 0.85
C LEU A 105 12.16 -3.66 2.22
N PRO A 106 12.31 -2.81 3.24
CA PRO A 106 12.66 -3.24 4.60
C PRO A 106 11.62 -4.19 5.22
N ASP A 107 12.08 -5.12 6.08
CA ASP A 107 11.16 -5.85 6.97
C ASP A 107 10.85 -4.96 8.17
N TYR A 108 9.58 -4.77 8.48
CA TYR A 108 9.17 -4.04 9.67
C TYR A 108 7.77 -4.45 10.12
N GLN A 109 7.41 -4.03 11.32
CA GLN A 109 6.07 -4.20 11.86
C GLN A 109 5.29 -2.89 11.76
N GLN A 110 4.04 -2.98 11.32
CA GLN A 110 3.11 -1.86 11.37
C GLN A 110 2.74 -1.57 12.84
N PRO A 111 2.80 -0.32 13.31
CA PRO A 111 2.27 0.05 14.62
C PRO A 111 0.73 -0.08 14.61
N PRO A 112 0.06 -0.26 15.75
CA PRO A 112 -1.40 -0.25 15.78
C PRO A 112 -1.95 1.13 15.35
N PRO A 113 -3.12 1.16 14.70
CA PRO A 113 -3.80 2.41 14.37
C PRO A 113 -4.11 3.20 15.65
N PRO A 114 -3.99 4.54 15.62
CA PRO A 114 -4.26 5.38 16.79
C PRO A 114 -5.74 5.45 17.15
N GLY A 115 -6.64 5.12 16.22
CA GLY A 115 -8.09 5.10 16.39
C GLY A 115 -8.77 4.60 15.12
N ASP A 116 -10.10 4.68 15.09
CA ASP A 116 -10.92 4.33 13.92
C ASP A 116 -10.61 5.26 12.73
N ASP A 117 -10.91 4.80 11.52
CA ASP A 117 -10.94 5.56 10.26
C ASP A 117 -9.60 6.11 9.74
N TYR A 118 -8.47 5.78 10.36
CA TYR A 118 -7.13 5.99 9.82
C TYR A 118 -6.78 4.98 8.71
N ILE A 119 -6.12 5.45 7.65
CA ILE A 119 -5.65 4.61 6.54
C ILE A 119 -4.14 4.41 6.65
N TRP A 120 -3.70 3.17 6.49
CA TRP A 120 -2.27 2.87 6.49
C TRP A 120 -1.63 3.35 5.19
N THR A 121 -0.57 4.15 5.30
CA THR A 121 0.29 4.50 4.18
C THR A 121 1.62 3.78 4.35
N PRO A 122 1.98 2.82 3.48
CA PRO A 122 3.21 2.06 3.64
C PRO A 122 4.43 2.95 3.41
N GLY A 123 5.54 2.58 4.07
CA GLY A 123 6.82 3.24 3.80
C GLY A 123 7.34 2.92 2.40
N TYR A 124 8.17 3.81 1.87
CA TYR A 124 8.75 3.66 0.53
C TYR A 124 10.16 4.26 0.47
N TRP A 125 10.96 3.79 -0.49
CA TRP A 125 12.24 4.43 -0.81
C TRP A 125 11.96 5.70 -1.62
N ALA A 126 12.35 6.86 -1.13
CA ALA A 126 12.43 8.09 -1.90
C ALA A 126 13.87 8.32 -2.36
N TRP A 127 14.06 9.17 -3.37
CA TRP A 127 15.36 9.54 -3.91
C TRP A 127 15.70 10.99 -3.60
N GLY A 128 16.94 11.24 -3.19
CA GLY A 128 17.44 12.58 -2.91
C GLY A 128 18.91 12.75 -3.31
N PRO A 129 19.51 13.91 -3.03
CA PRO A 129 20.90 14.20 -3.41
C PRO A 129 21.94 13.19 -2.91
N ASN A 130 21.64 12.50 -1.79
CA ASN A 130 22.51 11.49 -1.18
C ASN A 130 22.05 10.05 -1.48
N GLY A 131 21.23 9.86 -2.52
CA GLY A 131 20.68 8.57 -2.93
C GLY A 131 19.37 8.19 -2.24
N TYR A 132 19.06 6.89 -2.24
CA TYR A 132 17.83 6.36 -1.64
C TYR A 132 17.78 6.57 -0.13
N TYR A 133 16.66 7.10 0.35
CA TYR A 133 16.32 7.18 1.76
C TYR A 133 14.91 6.65 2.00
N TRP A 134 14.71 6.01 3.15
CA TRP A 134 13.42 5.44 3.50
C TRP A 134 12.52 6.50 4.12
N VAL A 135 11.31 6.63 3.56
CA VAL A 135 10.21 7.37 4.17
C VAL A 135 9.40 6.38 5.00
N PRO A 136 9.31 6.55 6.33
CA PRO A 136 8.65 5.57 7.19
C PRO A 136 7.16 5.43 6.89
N GLY A 137 6.62 4.22 7.03
CA GLY A 137 5.16 4.00 6.98
C GLY A 137 4.44 4.69 8.15
N ALA A 138 3.21 5.12 7.93
CA ALA A 138 2.41 5.81 8.93
C ALA A 138 0.91 5.58 8.72
N TRP A 139 0.16 5.58 9.83
CA TRP A 139 -1.28 5.80 9.80
C TRP A 139 -1.58 7.25 9.47
N VAL A 140 -2.54 7.49 8.58
CA VAL A 140 -2.87 8.82 8.09
C VAL A 140 -4.37 9.03 8.19
N GLU A 141 -4.76 10.19 8.71
CA GLU A 141 -6.16 10.62 8.67
C GLU A 141 -6.52 10.95 7.22
N PRO A 142 -7.53 10.28 6.63
CA PRO A 142 -7.85 10.48 5.23
C PRO A 142 -8.36 11.92 4.97
N PRO A 143 -8.05 12.53 3.81
CA PRO A 143 -8.45 13.90 3.48
C PRO A 143 -9.97 14.09 3.29
N TYR A 144 -10.71 13.02 3.06
CA TYR A 144 -12.16 13.00 2.90
C TYR A 144 -12.72 11.61 3.20
N THR A 145 -14.03 11.50 3.45
CA THR A 145 -14.71 10.22 3.68
C THR A 145 -14.54 9.28 2.49
N ALA A 146 -14.33 7.99 2.76
CA ALA A 146 -14.10 6.95 1.77
C ALA A 146 -12.78 7.08 0.97
N ALA A 147 -11.88 7.99 1.36
CA ALA A 147 -10.56 8.05 0.74
C ALA A 147 -9.77 6.78 1.06
N LEU A 148 -9.20 6.19 0.02
CA LEU A 148 -8.22 5.11 0.08
C LEU A 148 -6.88 5.62 -0.47
N TRP A 149 -5.80 5.07 0.06
CA TRP A 149 -4.46 5.41 -0.36
C TRP A 149 -3.95 4.40 -1.38
N THR A 150 -3.59 4.86 -2.57
CA THR A 150 -2.81 4.05 -3.53
C THR A 150 -1.33 4.39 -3.35
N PRO A 151 -0.47 3.41 -2.97
CA PRO A 151 0.95 3.64 -2.77
C PRO A 151 1.65 4.15 -4.02
N GLY A 152 2.68 4.97 -3.82
CA GLY A 152 3.62 5.26 -4.89
C GLY A 152 4.50 4.05 -5.18
N TYR A 153 5.16 4.01 -6.33
CA TYR A 153 6.05 2.91 -6.70
C TYR A 153 7.16 3.36 -7.64
N TRP A 154 8.26 2.60 -7.65
CA TRP A 154 9.31 2.75 -8.65
C TRP A 154 9.02 1.88 -9.87
N GLY A 155 9.06 2.46 -11.05
CA GLY A 155 9.04 1.74 -12.34
C GLY A 155 10.38 1.88 -13.06
N PHE A 156 10.87 0.80 -13.67
CA PHE A 156 12.02 0.84 -14.56
C PHE A 156 11.57 1.07 -16.00
N TYR A 157 11.93 2.23 -16.55
CA TYR A 157 11.58 2.66 -17.91
C TYR A 157 12.76 3.40 -18.56
N GLY A 158 13.06 3.11 -19.83
CA GLY A 158 14.07 3.86 -20.59
C GLY A 158 15.47 3.85 -19.98
N GLY A 159 15.85 2.78 -19.27
CA GLY A 159 17.15 2.66 -18.60
C GLY A 159 17.25 3.43 -17.27
N ARG A 160 16.13 3.96 -16.76
CA ARG A 160 16.05 4.74 -15.53
C ARG A 160 14.97 4.18 -14.61
N TYR A 161 15.12 4.43 -13.32
CA TYR A 161 14.08 4.17 -12.32
C TYR A 161 13.33 5.48 -12.11
N MET A 162 12.00 5.42 -12.20
CA MET A 162 11.11 6.58 -12.08
C MET A 162 10.12 6.34 -10.95
N PHE A 163 9.96 7.32 -10.05
CA PHE A 163 9.02 7.21 -8.94
C PHE A 163 7.68 7.83 -9.30
N TYR A 164 6.66 6.98 -9.38
CA TYR A 164 5.26 7.34 -9.54
C TYR A 164 4.70 7.65 -8.14
N PRO A 165 4.37 8.92 -7.84
CA PRO A 165 3.89 9.28 -6.52
C PRO A 165 2.54 8.61 -6.21
N GLY A 166 2.31 8.29 -4.92
CA GLY A 166 1.01 7.81 -4.47
C GLY A 166 -0.03 8.93 -4.40
N HIS A 167 -1.30 8.54 -4.27
CA HIS A 167 -2.44 9.45 -4.30
C HIS A 167 -3.65 8.87 -3.55
N TRP A 168 -4.56 9.76 -3.16
CA TRP A 168 -5.84 9.43 -2.56
C TRP A 168 -6.92 9.30 -3.62
N GLY A 169 -7.77 8.28 -3.51
CA GLY A 169 -8.88 8.01 -4.45
C GLY A 169 -10.04 7.31 -3.75
N MET A 170 -11.17 7.14 -4.44
CA MET A 170 -12.27 6.31 -3.95
C MET A 170 -11.98 4.81 -4.09
N HIS A 171 -11.21 4.45 -5.12
CA HIS A 171 -10.73 3.10 -5.36
C HIS A 171 -9.19 3.09 -5.40
N ILE A 172 -8.63 1.91 -5.15
CA ILE A 172 -7.19 1.64 -5.22
C ILE A 172 -6.80 1.47 -6.69
N GLY A 173 -5.86 2.30 -7.14
CA GLY A 173 -5.25 2.20 -8.46
C GLY A 173 -4.03 1.28 -8.47
N PHE A 174 -3.33 1.28 -9.61
CA PHE A 174 -2.11 0.49 -9.75
C PHE A 174 -0.96 1.08 -8.93
N TYR A 175 -0.26 0.23 -8.18
CA TYR A 175 0.93 0.60 -7.41
C TYR A 175 2.15 -0.27 -7.75
N GLY A 176 2.27 -0.66 -9.02
CA GLY A 176 3.46 -1.32 -9.54
C GLY A 176 3.55 -2.82 -9.29
N GLY A 177 2.52 -3.47 -8.72
CA GLY A 177 2.63 -4.87 -8.32
C GLY A 177 3.36 -5.11 -7.01
N ILE A 178 3.77 -4.05 -6.32
CA ILE A 178 4.71 -4.12 -5.20
C ILE A 178 3.97 -4.55 -3.94
N ASN A 179 4.40 -5.67 -3.35
CA ASN A 179 3.86 -6.13 -2.07
C ASN A 179 4.46 -5.29 -0.92
N TYR A 180 3.76 -4.23 -0.54
CA TYR A 180 4.11 -3.38 0.60
C TYR A 180 3.69 -3.97 1.96
N GLY A 181 2.97 -5.10 1.96
CA GLY A 181 2.39 -5.70 3.16
C GLY A 181 1.18 -4.92 3.68
N PHE A 182 0.66 -5.34 4.84
CA PHE A 182 -0.41 -4.64 5.56
C PHE A 182 -1.68 -4.37 4.73
N GLY A 183 -2.01 -5.31 3.84
CA GLY A 183 -3.14 -5.23 2.92
C GLY A 183 -2.74 -4.88 1.50
N TYR A 184 -1.58 -4.27 1.27
CA TYR A 184 -1.04 -4.00 -0.06
C TYR A 184 -0.24 -5.20 -0.56
N VAL A 185 -0.95 -6.20 -1.07
CA VAL A 185 -0.40 -7.51 -1.46
C VAL A 185 0.18 -7.55 -2.88
N GLY A 186 0.26 -6.40 -3.55
CA GLY A 186 0.78 -6.22 -4.91
C GLY A 186 -0.29 -5.76 -5.90
N LEU A 187 -1.53 -6.23 -5.73
CA LEU A 187 -2.70 -5.80 -6.48
C LEU A 187 -3.86 -5.57 -5.50
N GLY A 188 -4.72 -4.58 -5.76
CA GLY A 188 -5.85 -4.29 -4.89
C GLY A 188 -5.44 -3.92 -3.46
N TYR A 189 -6.31 -4.17 -2.49
CA TYR A 189 -6.03 -3.85 -1.09
C TYR A 189 -6.90 -4.70 -0.15
N GLU A 190 -6.26 -5.51 0.70
CA GLU A 190 -6.89 -6.44 1.65
C GLU A 190 -6.98 -5.89 3.07
N GLY A 191 -6.45 -4.68 3.31
CA GLY A 191 -6.29 -4.17 4.66
C GLY A 191 -7.61 -3.78 5.34
N GLY A 192 -8.68 -3.66 4.57
CA GLY A 192 -10.00 -3.30 5.06
C GLY A 192 -10.84 -2.65 3.98
N TYR A 193 -11.99 -2.12 4.32
CA TYR A 193 -12.86 -1.41 3.38
C TYR A 193 -13.75 -0.39 4.10
N TRP A 194 -14.24 0.60 3.36
CA TRP A 194 -15.23 1.55 3.88
C TRP A 194 -16.63 0.95 3.84
N HIS A 195 -17.37 1.08 4.94
CA HIS A 195 -18.80 0.80 5.01
C HIS A 195 -19.53 1.97 5.68
N GLY A 196 -20.35 2.67 4.90
CA GLY A 196 -20.90 3.96 5.33
C GLY A 196 -19.77 4.97 5.56
N ASN A 197 -19.68 5.51 6.77
CA ASN A 197 -18.66 6.49 7.16
C ASN A 197 -17.48 5.90 7.93
N HIS A 198 -17.44 4.59 8.12
CA HIS A 198 -16.43 3.92 8.94
C HIS A 198 -15.59 2.93 8.15
N PHE A 199 -14.30 2.89 8.44
CA PHE A 199 -13.37 1.94 7.87
C PHE A 199 -13.34 0.67 8.72
N PHE A 200 -13.66 -0.47 8.10
CA PHE A 200 -13.58 -1.79 8.70
C PHE A 200 -12.19 -2.36 8.43
N TYR A 201 -11.44 -2.64 9.48
CA TYR A 201 -10.07 -3.13 9.41
C TYR A 201 -10.02 -4.66 9.32
N ASN A 202 -9.24 -5.17 8.37
CA ASN A 202 -8.93 -6.59 8.31
C ASN A 202 -7.72 -6.92 9.19
N ARG A 203 -7.96 -7.56 10.33
CA ARG A 203 -6.90 -7.95 11.27
C ARG A 203 -6.00 -9.09 10.77
N ALA A 204 -6.37 -9.76 9.67
CA ALA A 204 -5.51 -10.75 9.03
C ALA A 204 -4.27 -10.13 8.39
N TYR A 205 -4.34 -8.84 8.01
CA TYR A 205 -3.25 -8.12 7.35
C TYR A 205 -2.69 -6.96 8.18
N ASN A 206 -3.52 -6.32 9.01
CA ASN A 206 -3.09 -5.19 9.83
C ASN A 206 -2.80 -5.59 11.28
N ASN A 207 -1.84 -4.90 11.90
CA ASN A 207 -1.64 -4.97 13.33
C ASN A 207 -2.69 -4.12 14.05
N ILE A 208 -3.77 -4.74 14.53
CA ILE A 208 -4.91 -4.03 15.12
C ILE A 208 -4.95 -4.20 16.63
N ASN A 209 -5.10 -3.08 17.35
CA ASN A 209 -5.47 -3.07 18.76
C ASN A 209 -6.98 -2.86 18.88
N VAL A 210 -7.71 -3.94 19.17
CA VAL A 210 -9.19 -3.92 19.29
C VAL A 210 -9.73 -3.09 20.46
N ARG A 211 -8.84 -2.53 21.31
CA ARG A 211 -9.23 -1.57 22.35
C ARG A 211 -9.32 -0.13 21.86
N SER A 212 -8.62 0.20 20.77
CA SER A 212 -8.61 1.55 20.17
C SER A 212 -9.38 1.61 18.85
N VAL A 213 -9.61 0.46 18.21
CA VAL A 213 -10.35 0.34 16.96
C VAL A 213 -11.49 -0.66 17.12
N HIS A 214 -12.67 -0.28 16.68
CA HIS A 214 -13.91 -1.01 16.93
C HIS A 214 -14.47 -1.73 15.70
N ASN A 215 -14.19 -1.19 14.51
CA ASN A 215 -14.68 -1.74 13.24
C ASN A 215 -13.65 -2.75 12.70
N VAL A 216 -13.70 -4.00 13.18
CA VAL A 216 -12.67 -5.01 12.87
C VAL A 216 -13.32 -6.30 12.38
N TYR A 217 -12.74 -6.87 11.32
CA TYR A 217 -13.07 -8.20 10.79
C TYR A 217 -11.78 -8.99 10.50
N SER A 218 -11.94 -10.26 10.12
CA SER A 218 -10.83 -11.14 9.77
C SER A 218 -11.17 -11.93 8.51
N TYR A 219 -10.38 -11.74 7.45
CA TYR A 219 -10.55 -12.46 6.18
C TYR A 219 -9.18 -12.66 5.53
N HIS A 220 -8.89 -13.87 5.06
CA HIS A 220 -7.66 -14.18 4.34
C HIS A 220 -7.97 -14.30 2.85
N ALA A 221 -7.54 -13.31 2.07
CA ALA A 221 -7.70 -13.34 0.62
C ALA A 221 -6.72 -14.33 0.01
N ASN A 222 -7.21 -15.15 -0.93
CA ASN A 222 -6.40 -16.12 -1.66
C ASN A 222 -5.65 -15.46 -2.85
N VAL A 223 -4.95 -14.36 -2.60
CA VAL A 223 -4.23 -13.61 -3.65
C VAL A 223 -2.88 -14.27 -3.94
N HIS A 224 -2.69 -14.71 -5.18
CA HIS A 224 -1.40 -15.22 -5.68
C HIS A 224 -0.84 -14.27 -6.74
N VAL A 225 -0.03 -13.29 -6.30
CA VAL A 225 1.00 -12.70 -7.18
C VAL A 225 2.26 -13.53 -6.93
N GLU A 226 2.91 -14.00 -7.99
CA GLU A 226 4.21 -14.70 -7.88
C GLU A 226 5.22 -13.74 -7.23
N ASN A 227 5.33 -13.81 -5.91
CA ASN A 227 6.10 -12.88 -5.09
C ASN A 227 7.58 -13.00 -5.46
N VAL A 228 8.14 -11.93 -6.03
CA VAL A 228 9.59 -11.69 -5.94
C VAL A 228 9.84 -11.08 -4.55
N PRO A 229 10.49 -11.80 -3.62
CA PRO A 229 10.54 -11.37 -2.22
C PRO A 229 11.17 -9.99 -2.07
N ARG A 230 10.44 -9.07 -1.43
CA ARG A 230 10.93 -7.74 -1.03
C ARG A 230 11.36 -6.82 -2.20
N THR A 231 11.01 -7.16 -3.44
CA THR A 231 11.23 -6.26 -4.58
C THR A 231 10.45 -4.96 -4.40
N SER A 232 11.09 -3.82 -4.67
CA SER A 232 10.56 -2.47 -4.43
C SER A 232 10.31 -1.68 -5.72
N TYR A 233 10.47 -2.32 -6.88
CA TYR A 233 10.27 -1.70 -8.19
C TYR A 233 9.68 -2.68 -9.22
N ARG A 234 9.00 -2.10 -10.20
CA ARG A 234 8.38 -2.80 -11.32
C ARG A 234 9.28 -2.73 -12.56
N GLY A 235 9.29 -3.80 -13.35
CA GLY A 235 9.99 -3.86 -14.63
C GLY A 235 11.51 -3.95 -14.50
N GLY A 236 12.20 -4.14 -15.63
CA GLY A 236 13.66 -4.31 -15.65
C GLY A 236 14.12 -5.62 -15.00
N GLN A 237 15.44 -5.84 -14.99
CA GLN A 237 16.01 -7.03 -14.36
C GLN A 237 15.79 -7.00 -12.84
N GLY A 238 15.22 -8.07 -12.28
CA GLY A 238 14.96 -8.20 -10.83
C GLY A 238 13.70 -7.49 -10.31
N GLY A 239 13.02 -6.71 -11.15
CA GLY A 239 11.77 -6.03 -10.81
C GLY A 239 10.55 -6.94 -10.97
N VAL A 240 9.43 -6.51 -10.38
CA VAL A 240 8.13 -7.20 -10.53
C VAL A 240 7.65 -7.08 -11.98
N GLN A 241 7.28 -8.21 -12.59
CA GLN A 241 6.85 -8.29 -14.00
C GLN A 241 5.33 -8.43 -14.10
N VAL A 242 4.59 -7.45 -13.59
CA VAL A 242 3.12 -7.45 -13.61
C VAL A 242 2.59 -6.28 -14.43
N ARG A 243 1.41 -6.43 -15.04
CA ARG A 243 0.69 -5.32 -15.69
C ARG A 243 -0.48 -4.83 -14.83
N PRO A 244 -0.89 -3.56 -14.96
CA PRO A 244 -2.15 -3.09 -14.40
C PRO A 244 -3.32 -3.93 -14.92
N ARG A 245 -4.35 -4.11 -14.09
CA ARG A 245 -5.62 -4.71 -14.48
C ARG A 245 -6.58 -3.65 -14.98
N GLN A 246 -7.73 -4.10 -15.50
CA GLN A 246 -8.79 -3.19 -15.91
C GLN A 246 -9.31 -2.35 -14.74
N SER A 247 -9.36 -2.89 -13.51
CA SER A 247 -9.82 -2.17 -12.31
C SER A 247 -8.84 -1.07 -11.91
N ASP A 248 -7.55 -1.39 -11.94
CA ASP A 248 -6.49 -0.42 -11.66
C ASP A 248 -6.52 0.73 -12.69
N ALA A 249 -6.79 0.37 -13.95
CA ALA A 249 -6.95 1.32 -15.05
C ALA A 249 -8.22 2.19 -14.94
N SER A 250 -9.34 1.61 -14.52
CA SER A 250 -10.57 2.36 -14.25
C SER A 250 -10.38 3.36 -13.12
N ALA A 251 -9.73 2.94 -12.01
CA ALA A 251 -9.48 3.79 -10.84
C ALA A 251 -8.62 5.02 -11.20
N TRP A 252 -7.68 4.86 -12.13
CA TRP A 252 -6.87 5.96 -12.64
C TRP A 252 -7.68 7.09 -13.31
N HIS A 253 -8.80 6.75 -13.93
CA HIS A 253 -9.65 7.73 -14.61
C HIS A 253 -10.61 8.48 -13.66
N GLU A 254 -10.65 8.09 -12.39
CA GLU A 254 -11.48 8.74 -11.38
C GLU A 254 -10.83 10.01 -10.81
N PRO A 255 -11.64 10.90 -10.18
CA PRO A 255 -11.09 11.99 -9.39
C PRO A 255 -10.18 11.49 -8.28
N THR A 256 -9.00 12.10 -8.17
CA THR A 256 -8.02 11.77 -7.14
C THR A 256 -7.48 13.05 -6.49
N ALA A 257 -6.90 12.89 -5.31
CA ALA A 257 -6.16 13.95 -4.63
C ALA A 257 -4.70 13.54 -4.44
N PRO A 258 -3.74 14.46 -4.61
CA PRO A 258 -2.32 14.16 -4.43
C PRO A 258 -2.00 13.86 -2.96
N ARG A 259 -0.74 13.52 -2.68
CA ARG A 259 -0.20 13.52 -1.31
C ARG A 259 -0.54 14.81 -0.57
N MET A 260 -0.96 14.66 0.68
CA MET A 260 -1.17 15.80 1.58
C MET A 260 0.15 16.45 1.97
N SER A 261 0.10 17.72 2.37
CA SER A 261 1.24 18.50 2.86
C SER A 261 1.92 17.80 4.05
N SER A 262 1.15 17.16 4.92
CA SER A 262 1.68 16.34 6.03
C SER A 262 2.54 15.17 5.55
N GLN A 263 2.15 14.49 4.47
CA GLN A 263 2.93 13.40 3.86
C GLN A 263 4.17 13.93 3.12
N VAL A 264 4.07 15.09 2.45
CA VAL A 264 5.22 15.73 1.80
C VAL A 264 6.27 16.17 2.83
N GLN A 265 5.83 16.82 3.91
CA GLN A 265 6.70 17.23 5.01
C GLN A 265 7.35 16.02 5.70
N HIS A 266 6.60 14.92 5.85
CA HIS A 266 7.13 13.66 6.39
C HIS A 266 8.28 13.12 5.53
N ALA A 267 8.12 13.05 4.21
CA ALA A 267 9.20 12.64 3.31
C ALA A 267 10.43 13.56 3.39
N GLN A 268 10.21 14.88 3.36
CA GLN A 268 11.29 15.87 3.49
C GLN A 268 12.07 15.73 4.80
N THR A 269 11.35 15.51 5.91
CA THR A 269 11.96 15.33 7.23
C THR A 269 12.90 14.13 7.24
N TYR A 270 12.46 12.99 6.70
CA TYR A 270 13.29 11.77 6.68
C TYR A 270 14.39 11.80 5.61
N GLY A 271 14.27 12.65 4.58
CA GLY A 271 15.37 12.99 3.67
C GLY A 271 16.54 13.71 4.35
N GLY A 272 16.34 14.25 5.56
CA GLY A 272 17.42 14.82 6.39
C GLY A 272 18.02 13.85 7.42
N VAL A 273 17.44 12.67 7.60
CA VAL A 273 17.83 11.74 8.68
C VAL A 273 18.84 10.72 8.17
N ARG A 274 20.09 10.81 8.63
CA ARG A 274 21.20 9.93 8.20
C ARG A 274 20.87 8.42 8.26
N GLY A 275 20.16 7.98 9.31
CA GLY A 275 19.78 6.58 9.50
C GLY A 275 18.74 6.05 8.51
N GLN A 276 18.14 6.91 7.68
CA GLN A 276 17.19 6.51 6.64
C GLN A 276 17.86 6.23 5.29
N PHE A 277 19.09 6.70 5.07
CA PHE A 277 19.78 6.51 3.80
C PHE A 277 20.25 5.07 3.64
N ALA A 278 19.93 4.46 2.50
CA ALA A 278 20.31 3.09 2.16
C ALA A 278 21.83 2.88 2.21
N ALA A 279 22.60 3.88 1.80
CA ALA A 279 24.06 3.87 1.87
C ALA A 279 24.61 3.81 3.31
N GLN A 280 23.81 4.21 4.30
CA GLN A 280 24.19 4.23 5.72
C GLN A 280 23.59 3.05 6.48
N ASN A 281 22.40 2.61 6.11
CA ASN A 281 21.62 1.61 6.84
C ASN A 281 21.59 0.23 6.16
N HIS A 282 22.18 0.10 4.97
CA HIS A 282 22.26 -1.15 4.20
C HIS A 282 20.87 -1.80 3.96
N GLY A 283 19.85 -0.98 3.70
CA GLY A 283 18.47 -1.43 3.48
C GLY A 283 17.68 -1.72 4.77
N ARG A 284 18.20 -1.32 5.94
CA ARG A 284 17.58 -1.52 7.26
C ARG A 284 17.39 -0.17 7.98
N PRO A 285 16.36 0.61 7.60
CA PRO A 285 16.17 1.96 8.11
C PRO A 285 15.98 2.01 9.62
N ALA A 286 16.58 3.02 10.25
CA ALA A 286 16.50 3.22 11.71
C ALA A 286 15.06 3.44 12.21
N THR A 287 14.20 3.99 11.36
CA THR A 287 12.77 4.16 11.64
C THR A 287 12.01 3.68 10.41
N PRO A 288 11.55 2.42 10.36
CA PRO A 288 10.84 1.91 9.20
C PRO A 288 9.35 2.30 9.18
N ALA A 289 8.77 2.58 10.35
CA ALA A 289 7.42 3.09 10.52
C ALA A 289 7.34 4.00 11.76
N ILE A 290 6.36 4.91 11.80
CA ILE A 290 6.10 5.79 12.95
C ILE A 290 4.75 5.48 13.60
N SER A 291 4.70 5.52 14.93
CA SER A 291 3.45 5.35 15.69
C SER A 291 2.58 6.60 15.72
N LYS A 292 3.18 7.78 15.55
CA LYS A 292 2.43 9.04 15.50
C LYS A 292 1.76 9.16 14.11
N PRO A 293 0.44 9.37 14.03
CA PRO A 293 -0.21 9.51 12.73
C PRO A 293 0.14 10.84 12.04
N LEU A 294 -0.05 10.86 10.72
CA LEU A 294 -0.03 12.10 9.95
C LEU A 294 -1.44 12.68 9.89
N PRO A 295 -1.62 13.99 10.20
CA PRO A 295 -2.92 14.63 10.14
C PRO A 295 -3.37 14.84 8.70
N ALA A 296 -4.69 14.92 8.50
CA ALA A 296 -5.26 15.32 7.23
C ALA A 296 -4.98 16.80 6.94
N ASP A 297 -4.79 17.11 5.66
CA ASP A 297 -4.89 18.49 5.18
C ASP A 297 -6.35 18.94 5.19
N ARG A 298 -6.59 20.23 5.41
CA ARG A 298 -7.93 20.81 5.28
C ARG A 298 -8.28 21.04 3.82
N ASN A 299 -9.54 20.78 3.46
CA ASN A 299 -10.12 21.11 2.15
C ASN A 299 -9.46 20.44 0.94
N VAL A 300 -8.79 19.30 1.13
CA VAL A 300 -8.35 18.48 0.00
C VAL A 300 -9.58 17.84 -0.63
N GLN A 301 -9.76 18.06 -1.93
CA GLN A 301 -10.86 17.52 -2.70
C GLN A 301 -10.32 16.71 -3.86
N PRO A 302 -10.91 15.54 -4.17
CA PRO A 302 -10.63 14.83 -5.40
C PRO A 302 -10.90 15.74 -6.60
N THR A 303 -9.96 15.82 -7.54
CA THR A 303 -10.14 16.58 -8.77
C THR A 303 -10.04 15.69 -9.98
N GLN A 304 -10.85 15.97 -11.01
CA GLN A 304 -10.77 15.27 -12.28
C GLN A 304 -9.41 15.55 -12.92
N ARG A 305 -8.66 14.47 -13.16
CA ARG A 305 -7.25 14.54 -13.56
C ARG A 305 -7.05 15.25 -14.91
N TRP A 306 -8.01 15.10 -15.82
CA TRP A 306 -7.97 15.66 -17.18
C TRP A 306 -8.27 17.16 -17.28
N GLN A 307 -8.86 17.78 -16.25
CA GLN A 307 -9.20 19.21 -16.30
C GLN A 307 -8.06 20.15 -15.91
N ASN A 308 -7.03 19.65 -15.20
CA ASN A 308 -5.93 20.50 -14.71
C ASN A 308 -4.66 20.49 -15.58
N GLN A 309 -4.58 19.67 -16.64
CA GLN A 309 -3.42 19.67 -17.55
C GLN A 309 -3.57 20.55 -18.81
N GLY A 310 -4.75 21.13 -19.04
CA GLY A 310 -4.99 22.08 -20.16
C GLY A 310 -5.02 23.56 -19.77
N GLY A 311 -4.80 23.91 -18.50
CA GLY A 311 -5.19 25.21 -17.94
C GLY A 311 -4.09 26.02 -17.27
N SER A 312 -2.86 26.02 -17.77
CA SER A 312 -1.82 26.96 -17.29
C SER A 312 -0.86 27.37 -18.39
N GLN A 313 -1.37 28.09 -19.40
CA GLN A 313 -0.55 28.90 -20.29
C GLN A 313 -1.37 29.99 -21.01
N ASN A 314 -2.30 30.64 -20.30
CA ASN A 314 -2.79 31.96 -20.76
C ASN A 314 -3.43 32.75 -19.61
N ARG A 315 -2.61 33.32 -18.73
CA ARG A 315 -3.01 34.52 -17.99
C ARG A 315 -2.12 35.65 -18.48
N GLY A 316 -2.71 36.42 -19.38
CA GLY A 316 -2.13 37.60 -19.99
C GLY A 316 -1.66 38.59 -18.93
N GLY A 317 -0.49 39.15 -19.19
CA GLY A 317 -0.06 40.40 -18.58
C GLY A 317 -1.04 41.49 -18.99
N SER A 318 -1.91 41.89 -18.07
CA SER A 318 -2.60 43.17 -18.16
C SER A 318 -1.60 44.24 -17.73
N GLN A 319 -0.84 44.78 -18.68
CA GLN A 319 -0.14 46.05 -18.50
C GLN A 319 -1.14 47.17 -18.83
N ASN A 320 -1.59 47.84 -17.78
CA ASN A 320 -2.44 49.02 -17.87
C ASN A 320 -1.62 50.20 -18.43
N HIS A 321 -2.27 50.95 -19.31
CA HIS A 321 -1.71 52.08 -20.06
C HIS A 321 -1.21 53.22 -19.16
N GLY A 322 -0.01 53.72 -19.43
CA GLY A 322 0.46 55.05 -19.05
C GLY A 322 0.99 55.76 -20.30
N GLY A 323 0.21 56.69 -20.85
CA GLY A 323 0.56 57.41 -22.07
C GLY A 323 1.71 58.40 -21.90
N SER A 324 2.56 58.47 -22.90
CA SER A 324 3.23 59.71 -23.29
C SER A 324 3.54 59.65 -24.78
N GLN A 325 2.93 60.57 -25.52
CA GLN A 325 3.21 60.86 -26.92
C GLN A 325 4.68 61.25 -27.09
N ASN A 326 5.34 60.74 -28.13
CA ASN A 326 6.51 61.42 -28.67
C ASN A 326 6.47 61.48 -30.19
N ARG A 327 6.85 62.67 -30.67
CA ARG A 327 6.75 63.19 -32.02
C ARG A 327 7.80 62.59 -32.95
N GLY A 328 7.40 62.39 -34.21
CA GLY A 328 8.01 63.05 -35.36
C GLY A 328 9.40 62.61 -35.81
N GLY A 329 9.47 62.03 -37.01
CA GLY A 329 10.69 61.98 -37.80
C GLY A 329 10.44 61.38 -39.18
N GLY A 330 10.66 62.17 -40.24
CA GLY A 330 10.69 61.64 -41.61
C GLY A 330 10.40 62.66 -42.71
N GLN A 331 11.17 63.75 -42.78
CA GLN A 331 11.38 64.53 -44.02
C GLN A 331 12.70 64.11 -44.66
N GLY A 332 12.76 64.16 -46.00
CA GLY A 332 13.98 64.14 -46.81
C GLY A 332 13.91 63.10 -47.94
N ASP A 333 13.27 63.40 -49.06
CA ASP A 333 13.85 64.04 -50.28
C ASP A 333 14.71 63.13 -51.17
N GLN A 334 14.16 62.87 -52.37
CA GLN A 334 14.74 63.14 -53.69
C GLN A 334 15.79 62.24 -54.39
N HIS A 335 15.44 62.01 -55.68
CA HIS A 335 16.27 61.82 -56.89
C HIS A 335 16.95 60.47 -57.15
N HIS A 336 16.53 59.72 -58.18
CA HIS A 336 17.00 59.79 -59.58
C HIS A 336 18.51 59.50 -59.74
N ARG A 337 18.85 58.23 -59.97
CA ARG A 337 19.25 57.66 -61.27
C ARG A 337 19.63 56.20 -61.09
#